data_AF-A0A6P2CRE5-F1
#
_entry.id   AF-A0A6P2CRE5-F1
#
_cell.length_a   1.000
_cell.length_b   1.000
_cell.length_c   1.000
_cell.angle_alpha   90.00
_cell.angle_beta   90.00
_cell.angle_gamma   90.00
#
_symmetry.space_group_name_H-M   'P 1'
#
loop_
_entity.id
_entity.type
_entity.pdbx_description
1 polymer ?
#
loop_
_entity_poly.entity_id
_entity_poly.type
_entity_poly.pdbx_seq_one_letter_code
_entity_poly.pdbx_strand_id
1 'polypeptide(L)'
;MDSTDYFDQFIVLAAVGFGLLLVGGTNLALGARSGRRFALRTGVNIAICALVAVGVSEIARGELAARAAMLLGGLVLTITLSNSEWLQQRLVLLVSLLLRPSARWGLLTVGGLALVLGSVVAFEHADSETLEQQTRELEAVLGPPPNAPTERARATTDRGTRVVLKEPLNPRDGSDLAEPEEKLLRERKLTTQIIRNSAPTDTSNCHGWVFTGGQFLLSPDDVELILKENGYAETNDPRPGDVAIYRQNGGISHSALVRYASEGQPVMVEGKWGTLGVYLHGVDKSLYGTDYTFYRSPRQGHVLAGLSGANANSATANPSNVIPAASSD
;
A
#
# COMPACT_ATOMS: atom_id res chain seq x y z
N MET A 1 -11.36 2.57 9.43
CA MET A 1 -11.45 4.02 9.14
C MET A 1 -10.74 4.21 7.84
N ASP A 2 -11.43 4.79 6.87
CA ASP A 2 -10.83 5.04 5.57
C ASP A 2 -9.85 6.20 5.70
N SER A 3 -8.83 6.26 4.84
CA SER A 3 -7.84 7.36 4.82
C SER A 3 -8.51 8.75 4.77
N THR A 4 -9.71 8.82 4.18
CA THR A 4 -10.56 10.02 4.13
C THR A 4 -11.00 10.51 5.51
N ASP A 5 -11.23 9.61 6.47
CA ASP A 5 -11.72 9.98 7.81
C ASP A 5 -10.65 10.75 8.61
N TYR A 6 -9.38 10.35 8.47
CA TYR A 6 -8.25 11.02 9.11
C TYR A 6 -7.98 12.39 8.51
N PHE A 7 -8.10 12.49 7.18
CA PHE A 7 -7.94 13.76 6.47
C PHE A 7 -9.04 14.75 6.83
N ASP A 8 -10.30 14.31 6.90
CA ASP A 8 -11.42 15.15 7.31
C ASP A 8 -11.26 15.64 8.75
N GLN A 9 -10.85 14.75 9.66
CA GLN A 9 -10.56 15.11 11.04
C GLN A 9 -9.40 16.12 11.15
N PHE A 10 -8.34 15.93 10.36
CA PHE A 10 -7.22 16.87 10.28
C PHE A 10 -7.70 18.25 9.82
N ILE A 11 -8.46 18.34 8.73
CA ILE A 11 -8.99 19.61 8.21
C ILE A 11 -9.83 20.32 9.25
N VAL A 12 -10.73 19.61 9.92
CA VAL A 12 -11.60 20.19 10.96
C VAL A 12 -10.77 20.74 12.11
N LEU A 13 -9.83 19.97 12.64
CA LEU A 13 -8.98 20.41 13.76
C LEU A 13 -8.08 21.59 13.37
N ALA A 14 -7.49 21.54 12.17
CA ALA A 14 -6.66 22.62 11.64
C ALA A 14 -7.49 23.90 11.42
N ALA A 15 -8.69 23.80 10.85
CA ALA A 15 -9.58 24.94 10.62
C ALA A 15 -10.06 25.58 11.93
N VAL A 16 -10.44 24.77 12.92
CA VAL A 16 -10.80 25.25 14.27
C VAL A 16 -9.60 25.92 14.94
N GLY A 17 -8.42 25.28 14.88
CA GLY A 17 -7.19 25.83 15.45
C GLY A 17 -6.80 27.17 14.81
N PHE A 18 -6.91 27.26 13.50
CA PHE A 18 -6.65 28.49 12.74
C PHE A 18 -7.67 29.59 13.06
N GLY A 19 -8.96 29.25 13.18
CA GLY A 19 -10.00 30.17 13.62
C GLY A 19 -9.70 30.77 15.00
N LEU A 20 -9.33 29.92 15.96
CA LEU A 20 -8.92 30.37 17.30
C LEU A 20 -7.67 31.25 17.23
N LEU A 21 -6.65 30.85 16.47
CA LEU A 21 -5.42 31.63 16.28
C LEU A 21 -5.73 33.05 15.76
N LEU A 22 -6.57 33.17 14.73
CA LEU A 22 -6.95 34.45 14.14
C LEU A 22 -7.77 35.32 15.08
N VAL A 23 -8.76 34.75 15.78
CA VAL A 23 -9.58 35.48 16.75
C VAL A 23 -8.71 35.99 17.91
N GLY A 24 -7.83 35.16 18.44
CA GLY A 24 -6.89 35.53 19.50
C GLY A 24 -5.94 36.64 19.06
N GLY A 25 -5.25 36.44 17.93
CA GLY A 25 -4.29 37.39 17.38
C GLY A 25 -4.90 38.76 17.06
N THR A 26 -6.09 38.77 16.47
CA THR A 26 -6.81 40.01 16.15
C THR A 26 -7.19 40.79 17.41
N ASN A 27 -7.66 40.10 18.46
CA ASN A 27 -8.04 40.77 19.70
C ASN A 27 -6.84 41.26 20.53
N LEU A 28 -5.68 40.61 20.42
CA LEU A 28 -4.40 41.11 20.93
C LEU A 28 -3.97 42.37 20.18
N ALA A 29 -3.97 42.35 18.85
CA ALA A 29 -3.53 43.47 18.02
C ALA A 29 -4.36 44.75 18.23
N LEU A 30 -5.68 44.62 18.42
CA LEU A 30 -6.57 45.78 18.50
C LEU A 30 -6.54 46.55 19.86
N GLY A 31 -5.93 45.98 20.92
CA GLY A 31 -5.81 46.59 22.26
C GLY A 31 -7.12 46.85 23.07
N ALA A 32 -7.08 46.71 24.40
CA ALA A 32 -8.28 46.68 25.26
C ALA A 32 -8.94 48.05 25.60
N ARG A 33 -8.51 49.18 25.04
CA ARG A 33 -8.72 50.51 25.67
C ARG A 33 -9.71 51.50 25.02
N SER A 34 -10.59 51.12 24.09
CA SER A 34 -11.62 52.08 23.62
C SER A 34 -12.95 51.45 23.23
N GLY A 35 -14.07 52.00 23.73
CA GLY A 35 -15.43 51.50 23.47
C GLY A 35 -15.82 51.44 21.99
N ARG A 36 -15.28 52.33 21.15
CA ARG A 36 -15.55 52.32 19.70
C ARG A 36 -14.94 51.11 18.96
N ARG A 37 -13.89 50.48 19.54
CA ARG A 37 -13.26 49.27 18.99
C ARG A 37 -14.01 47.99 19.36
N PHE A 38 -14.96 48.05 20.29
CA PHE A 38 -15.74 46.87 20.69
C PHE A 38 -16.62 46.36 19.55
N ALA A 39 -17.38 47.23 18.90
CA ALA A 39 -18.24 46.86 17.77
C ALA A 39 -17.43 46.25 16.60
N LEU A 40 -16.27 46.83 16.29
CA LEU A 40 -15.37 46.33 15.25
C LEU A 40 -14.84 44.94 15.57
N ARG A 41 -14.38 44.70 16.81
CA ARG A 41 -13.88 43.38 17.27
C ARG A 41 -14.95 42.30 17.16
N THR A 42 -16.16 42.61 17.63
CA THR A 42 -17.27 41.68 17.57
C THR A 42 -17.61 41.34 16.11
N GLY A 43 -17.65 42.34 15.23
CA GLY A 43 -17.87 42.14 13.79
C GLY A 43 -16.81 41.25 13.14
N VAL A 44 -15.52 41.50 13.41
CA VAL A 44 -14.42 40.70 12.85
C VAL A 44 -14.43 39.27 13.40
N ASN A 45 -14.69 39.07 14.69
CA ASN A 45 -14.78 37.73 15.28
C ASN A 45 -15.94 36.92 14.67
N ILE A 46 -17.11 37.54 14.49
CA ILE A 46 -18.26 36.89 13.84
C ILE A 46 -17.91 36.51 12.41
N ALA A 47 -17.24 37.39 11.66
CA ALA A 47 -16.81 37.10 10.30
C ALA A 47 -15.83 35.93 10.22
N ILE A 48 -14.84 35.86 11.12
CA ILE A 48 -13.89 34.74 11.19
C ILE A 48 -14.62 33.43 11.52
N CYS A 49 -15.50 33.43 12.53
CA CYS A 49 -16.27 32.24 12.90
C CYS A 49 -17.18 31.77 11.76
N ALA A 50 -17.85 32.69 11.07
CA ALA A 50 -18.71 32.37 9.93
C ALA A 50 -17.89 31.78 8.77
N LEU A 51 -16.72 32.33 8.48
CA LEU A 51 -15.84 31.85 7.40
C LEU A 51 -15.28 30.45 7.70
N VAL A 52 -14.89 30.19 8.95
CA VAL A 52 -14.46 28.85 9.39
C VAL A 52 -15.62 27.87 9.35
N ALA A 53 -16.81 28.27 9.80
CA ALA A 53 -17.99 27.40 9.79
C ALA A 53 -18.42 27.03 8.37
N VAL A 54 -18.44 27.99 7.43
CA VAL A 54 -18.73 27.74 6.00
C VAL A 54 -17.66 26.84 5.39
N GLY A 55 -16.38 27.10 5.65
CA GLY A 55 -15.28 26.27 5.17
C GLY A 55 -15.37 24.82 5.66
N VAL A 56 -15.75 24.61 6.92
CA VAL A 56 -15.94 23.27 7.49
C VAL A 56 -17.22 22.60 6.96
N SER A 57 -18.32 23.35 6.77
CA SER A 57 -19.59 22.78 6.30
C SER A 57 -19.58 22.34 4.84
N GLU A 58 -18.75 22.96 4.00
CA GLU A 58 -18.57 22.54 2.61
C GLU A 58 -17.74 21.25 2.49
N ILE A 59 -16.97 20.89 3.53
CA ILE A 59 -16.00 19.79 3.48
C ILE A 59 -16.47 18.58 4.29
N ALA A 60 -17.17 18.77 5.40
CA ALA A 60 -17.42 17.66 6.33
C ALA A 60 -18.83 17.07 6.27
N ARG A 61 -18.91 15.73 6.17
CA ARG A 61 -20.16 14.96 6.31
C ARG A 61 -20.70 15.01 7.75
N GLY A 62 -22.02 14.93 7.89
CA GLY A 62 -22.79 15.26 9.11
C GLY A 62 -22.53 14.49 10.41
N GLU A 63 -21.53 13.62 10.51
CA GLU A 63 -21.21 12.86 11.74
C GLU A 63 -20.48 13.67 12.83
N LEU A 64 -20.08 14.91 12.54
CA LEU A 64 -19.35 15.78 13.49
C LEU A 64 -20.16 16.26 14.70
N ALA A 65 -21.50 16.15 14.68
CA ALA A 65 -22.35 16.57 15.78
C ALA A 65 -22.13 15.75 17.07
N ALA A 66 -21.81 14.46 16.95
CA ALA A 66 -21.58 13.58 18.10
C ALA A 66 -20.24 13.89 18.81
N ARG A 67 -19.20 14.25 18.05
CA ARG A 67 -17.89 14.63 18.61
C ARG A 67 -17.94 15.99 19.31
N ALA A 68 -18.74 16.94 18.80
CA ALA A 68 -19.02 18.20 19.48
C ALA A 68 -19.73 18.00 20.84
N ALA A 69 -20.68 17.06 20.92
CA ALA A 69 -21.36 16.73 22.17
C ALA A 69 -20.43 16.11 23.22
N MET A 70 -19.47 15.26 22.83
CA MET A 70 -18.47 14.71 23.75
C MET A 70 -17.50 15.77 24.30
N LEU A 71 -17.04 16.69 23.45
CA LEU A 71 -16.17 17.80 23.88
C LEU A 71 -16.90 18.74 24.86
N LEU A 72 -18.20 19.00 24.61
CA LEU A 72 -19.04 19.76 25.53
C LEU A 72 -19.29 19.01 26.85
N GLY A 73 -19.49 17.68 26.81
CA GLY A 73 -19.62 16.84 28.00
C GLY A 73 -18.33 16.81 28.86
N GLY A 74 -17.17 16.72 28.22
CA GLY A 74 -15.87 16.79 28.89
C GLY A 74 -15.62 18.14 29.57
N LEU A 75 -16.06 19.24 28.93
CA LEU A 75 -16.01 20.60 29.48
C LEU A 75 -16.91 20.73 30.73
N VAL A 76 -18.12 20.14 30.71
CA VAL A 76 -19.03 20.12 31.87
C VAL A 76 -18.43 19.31 33.03
N LEU A 77 -17.80 18.18 32.74
CA LEU A 77 -17.16 17.32 33.75
C LEU A 77 -15.96 18.02 34.42
N THR A 78 -15.15 18.75 33.65
CA THR A 78 -14.04 19.57 34.19
C THR A 78 -14.58 20.72 35.05
N ILE A 79 -15.68 21.35 34.66
CA ILE A 79 -16.35 22.37 35.47
C ILE A 79 -16.85 21.79 36.82
N THR A 80 -17.36 20.56 36.84
CA THR A 80 -17.82 19.92 38.08
C THR A 80 -16.68 19.47 39.01
N LEU A 81 -15.54 19.06 38.47
CA LEU A 81 -14.36 18.66 39.25
C LEU A 81 -13.57 19.86 39.81
N SER A 82 -13.84 21.07 39.30
CA SER A 82 -13.19 22.33 39.72
C SER A 82 -13.67 22.87 41.08
N ASN A 83 -14.57 22.17 41.77
CA ASN A 83 -15.24 22.64 42.99
C ASN A 83 -14.50 22.29 44.30
N SER A 84 -13.20 22.04 44.23
CA SER A 84 -12.34 21.74 45.39
C SER A 84 -11.82 23.04 46.03
N GLU A 85 -12.09 23.24 47.32
CA GLU A 85 -11.74 24.47 48.06
C GLU A 85 -10.23 24.76 48.11
N TRP A 86 -9.39 23.72 48.09
CA TRP A 86 -7.93 23.87 48.02
C TRP A 86 -7.47 24.39 46.64
N LEU A 87 -8.16 23.96 45.57
CA LEU A 87 -7.93 24.44 44.21
C LEU A 87 -8.42 25.89 44.05
N GLN A 88 -9.54 26.26 44.70
CA GLN A 88 -10.15 27.58 44.62
C GLN A 88 -9.23 28.70 45.13
N GLN A 89 -8.47 28.48 46.20
CA GLN A 89 -7.54 29.50 46.74
C GLN A 89 -6.36 29.77 45.80
N ARG A 90 -5.80 28.74 45.15
CA ARG A 90 -4.76 28.91 44.12
C ARG A 90 -5.33 29.44 42.81
N LEU A 91 -6.59 29.10 42.49
CA LEU A 91 -7.31 29.62 41.35
C LEU A 91 -7.57 31.11 41.45
N VAL A 92 -7.83 31.72 42.60
CA VAL A 92 -8.13 33.18 42.68
C VAL A 92 -6.99 34.05 42.13
N LEU A 93 -5.73 33.73 42.47
CA LEU A 93 -4.56 34.45 41.93
C LEU A 93 -4.41 34.20 40.42
N LEU A 94 -4.56 32.96 39.98
CA LEU A 94 -4.41 32.55 38.59
C LEU A 94 -5.55 33.09 37.71
N VAL A 95 -6.78 33.11 38.25
CA VAL A 95 -7.98 33.73 37.70
C VAL A 95 -7.76 35.23 37.60
N SER A 96 -7.29 35.94 38.63
CA SER A 96 -7.05 37.39 38.53
C SER A 96 -6.08 37.78 37.39
N LEU A 97 -5.10 36.91 37.12
CA LEU A 97 -4.17 37.01 35.98
C LEU A 97 -4.87 36.66 34.65
N LEU A 98 -5.66 35.59 34.60
CA LEU A 98 -6.48 35.17 33.45
C LEU A 98 -7.70 36.08 33.19
N LEU A 99 -8.11 36.93 34.14
CA LEU A 99 -9.16 37.92 33.97
C LEU A 99 -8.64 39.12 33.17
N ARG A 100 -7.31 39.27 33.02
CA ARG A 100 -6.73 40.29 32.14
C ARG A 100 -7.10 39.95 30.69
N PRO A 101 -7.73 40.89 29.95
CA PRO A 101 -8.14 40.64 28.57
C PRO A 101 -7.00 40.14 27.68
N SER A 102 -5.78 40.67 27.86
CA SER A 102 -4.60 40.23 27.12
C SER A 102 -4.22 38.78 27.39
N ALA A 103 -4.34 38.31 28.64
CA ALA A 103 -4.04 36.93 29.00
C ALA A 103 -5.01 35.94 28.34
N ARG A 104 -6.31 36.29 28.29
CA ARG A 104 -7.35 35.46 27.63
C ARG A 104 -7.08 35.29 26.14
N TRP A 105 -6.82 36.39 25.44
CA TRP A 105 -6.55 36.34 24.00
C TRP A 105 -5.20 35.71 23.70
N GLY A 106 -4.20 35.90 24.56
CA GLY A 106 -2.92 35.18 24.50
C GLY A 106 -3.11 33.68 24.60
N LEU A 107 -3.88 33.21 25.59
CA LEU A 107 -4.16 31.79 25.77
C LEU A 107 -4.93 31.19 24.59
N LEU A 108 -5.90 31.93 24.03
CA LEU A 108 -6.65 31.50 22.87
C LEU A 108 -5.80 31.42 21.60
N THR A 109 -4.85 32.36 21.43
CA THR A 109 -3.87 32.36 20.32
C THR A 109 -2.94 31.15 20.43
N VAL A 110 -2.36 30.91 21.61
CA VAL A 110 -1.45 29.78 21.87
C VAL A 110 -2.20 28.45 21.75
N GLY A 111 -3.42 28.36 22.27
CA GLY A 111 -4.26 27.18 22.14
C GLY A 111 -4.63 26.87 20.69
N GLY A 112 -4.95 27.90 19.88
CA GLY A 112 -5.18 27.75 18.45
C GLY A 112 -3.94 27.22 17.70
N LEU A 113 -2.76 27.82 17.95
CA LEU A 113 -1.50 27.35 17.37
C LEU A 113 -1.16 25.91 17.78
N ALA A 114 -1.31 25.58 19.06
CA ALA A 114 -1.06 24.23 19.56
C ALA A 114 -2.01 23.20 18.93
N LEU A 115 -3.27 23.58 18.68
CA LEU A 115 -4.24 22.70 18.00
C LEU A 115 -3.86 22.46 16.54
N VAL A 116 -3.40 23.49 15.82
CA VAL A 116 -2.91 23.35 14.43
C VAL A 116 -1.66 22.46 14.37
N LEU A 117 -0.67 22.71 15.23
CA LEU A 117 0.54 21.90 15.25
C LEU A 117 0.25 20.46 15.68
N GLY A 118 -0.60 20.30 16.69
CA GLY A 118 -1.05 18.99 17.15
C GLY A 118 -1.81 18.22 16.09
N SER A 119 -2.65 18.89 15.28
CA SER A 119 -3.37 18.22 14.19
C SER A 119 -2.42 17.76 13.08
N VAL A 120 -1.41 18.56 12.73
CA VAL A 120 -0.38 18.16 11.76
C VAL A 120 0.38 16.92 12.24
N VAL A 121 0.90 16.96 13.48
CA VAL A 121 1.65 15.82 14.06
C VAL A 121 0.78 14.57 14.17
N ALA A 122 -0.47 14.71 14.61
CA ALA A 122 -1.39 13.58 14.70
C ALA A 122 -1.72 12.98 13.32
N PHE A 123 -1.89 13.83 12.30
CA PHE A 123 -2.11 13.39 10.92
C PHE A 123 -0.88 12.68 10.37
N GLU A 124 0.31 13.26 10.49
CA GLU A 124 1.57 12.64 10.03
C GLU A 124 1.81 11.29 10.71
N HIS A 125 1.50 11.16 12.01
CA HIS A 125 1.62 9.90 12.73
C HIS A 125 0.63 8.84 12.21
N ALA A 126 -0.65 9.20 12.06
CA ALA A 126 -1.67 8.28 11.56
C ALA A 126 -1.42 7.86 10.09
N ASP A 127 -0.95 8.79 9.26
CA ASP A 127 -0.58 8.51 7.88
C ASP A 127 0.65 7.60 7.80
N SER A 128 1.66 7.84 8.64
CA SER A 128 2.84 6.98 8.75
C SER A 128 2.48 5.56 9.19
N GLU A 129 1.60 5.39 10.19
CA GLU A 129 1.12 4.07 10.62
C GLU A 129 0.36 3.35 9.51
N THR A 130 -0.48 4.07 8.77
CA THR A 130 -1.23 3.52 7.63
C THR A 130 -0.30 3.07 6.51
N LEU A 131 0.69 3.90 6.17
CA LEU A 131 1.69 3.60 5.15
C LEU A 131 2.57 2.42 5.58
N GLU A 132 2.98 2.36 6.85
CA GLU A 132 3.75 1.24 7.40
C GLU A 132 2.92 -0.06 7.39
N GLN A 133 1.63 0.00 7.71
CA GLN A 133 0.74 -1.15 7.59
C GLN A 133 0.61 -1.61 6.13
N GLN A 134 0.35 -0.70 5.19
CA GLN A 134 0.27 -1.03 3.76
C GLN A 134 1.58 -1.61 3.23
N THR A 135 2.71 -1.07 3.69
CA THR A 135 4.04 -1.59 3.33
C THR A 135 4.24 -3.00 3.87
N ARG A 136 3.89 -3.25 5.14
CA ARG A 136 3.94 -4.58 5.74
C ARG A 136 3.02 -5.57 5.05
N GLU A 137 1.81 -5.17 4.68
CA GLU A 137 0.88 -6.00 3.92
C GLU A 137 1.43 -6.33 2.53
N LEU A 138 1.98 -5.32 1.83
CA LEU A 138 2.60 -5.52 0.52
C LEU A 138 3.84 -6.42 0.60
N GLU A 139 4.68 -6.24 1.61
CA GLU A 139 5.85 -7.09 1.87
C GLU A 139 5.42 -8.50 2.29
N ALA A 140 4.34 -8.65 3.05
CA ALA A 140 3.78 -9.96 3.34
C ALA A 140 3.27 -10.65 2.06
N VAL A 141 2.72 -9.91 1.10
CA VAL A 141 2.16 -10.50 -0.12
C VAL A 141 3.21 -10.75 -1.20
N LEU A 142 4.16 -9.82 -1.37
CA LEU A 142 5.12 -9.78 -2.49
C LEU A 142 6.57 -9.99 -2.06
N GLY A 143 6.85 -9.89 -0.75
CA GLY A 143 8.19 -10.08 -0.21
C GLY A 143 8.65 -11.51 -0.42
N PRO A 144 9.87 -11.72 -0.94
CA PRO A 144 10.41 -13.06 -1.10
C PRO A 144 10.62 -13.67 0.31
N PRO A 145 10.22 -14.92 0.54
CA PRO A 145 10.49 -15.56 1.81
C PRO A 145 12.01 -15.67 2.02
N PRO A 146 12.50 -15.60 3.27
CA PRO A 146 13.88 -15.93 3.58
C PRO A 146 14.23 -17.27 2.94
N ASN A 147 15.32 -17.30 2.18
CA ASN A 147 15.71 -18.46 1.39
C ASN A 147 17.20 -18.73 1.52
N ALA A 148 17.57 -19.98 1.25
CA ALA A 148 18.95 -20.42 1.25
C ALA A 148 19.24 -21.28 0.01
N PRO A 149 20.51 -21.32 -0.45
CA PRO A 149 20.92 -22.28 -1.46
C PRO A 149 20.55 -23.71 -1.06
N THR A 150 20.04 -24.50 -2.00
CA THR A 150 19.70 -25.90 -1.75
C THR A 150 20.80 -26.84 -2.27
N GLU A 151 20.99 -27.95 -1.55
CA GLU A 151 21.84 -29.06 -1.99
C GLU A 151 21.04 -30.21 -2.60
N ARG A 152 19.70 -30.17 -2.52
CA ARG A 152 18.82 -31.26 -2.98
C ARG A 152 18.85 -31.46 -4.50
N ALA A 153 19.22 -30.42 -5.24
CA ALA A 153 19.30 -30.44 -6.69
C ALA A 153 20.48 -29.61 -7.20
N ARG A 154 20.90 -29.92 -8.43
CA ARG A 154 21.89 -29.15 -9.16
C ARG A 154 21.33 -28.83 -10.54
N ALA A 155 21.41 -27.57 -10.92
CA ALA A 155 21.06 -27.10 -12.24
C ALA A 155 22.27 -26.51 -12.93
N THR A 156 22.37 -26.73 -14.24
CA THR A 156 23.36 -26.06 -15.09
C THR A 156 22.71 -25.44 -16.31
N THR A 157 23.36 -24.40 -16.85
CA THR A 157 23.11 -23.91 -18.20
C THR A 157 23.58 -24.93 -19.24
N ASP A 158 23.23 -24.71 -20.50
CA ASP A 158 23.67 -25.54 -21.63
C ASP A 158 25.19 -25.46 -21.86
N ARG A 159 25.85 -24.42 -21.33
CA ARG A 159 27.31 -24.27 -21.32
C ARG A 159 27.98 -24.88 -20.11
N GLY A 160 27.21 -25.53 -19.24
CA GLY A 160 27.70 -26.22 -18.05
C GLY A 160 27.94 -25.33 -16.84
N THR A 161 27.59 -24.04 -16.90
CA THR A 161 27.70 -23.15 -15.74
C THR A 161 26.67 -23.53 -14.70
N ARG A 162 27.10 -23.69 -13.44
CA ARG A 162 26.21 -24.01 -12.33
C ARG A 162 25.33 -22.82 -11.99
N VAL A 163 24.03 -23.08 -11.89
CA VAL A 163 23.03 -22.12 -11.40
C VAL A 163 22.71 -22.42 -9.95
N VAL A 164 22.67 -21.39 -9.10
CA VAL A 164 22.39 -21.55 -7.67
C VAL A 164 20.88 -21.62 -7.45
N LEU A 165 20.37 -22.81 -7.15
CA LEU A 165 18.98 -23.03 -6.77
C LEU A 165 18.79 -22.67 -5.30
N LYS A 166 17.65 -22.07 -4.96
CA LYS A 166 17.30 -21.70 -3.58
C LYS A 166 15.95 -22.30 -3.16
N GLU A 167 15.77 -22.47 -1.87
CA GLU A 167 14.53 -22.92 -1.24
C GLU A 167 14.14 -21.98 -0.09
N PRO A 168 12.83 -21.80 0.15
CA PRO A 168 12.38 -21.04 1.31
C PRO A 168 12.77 -21.77 2.61
N LEU A 169 13.31 -21.03 3.58
CA LEU A 169 13.67 -21.57 4.89
C LEU A 169 12.44 -21.90 5.73
N ASN A 170 11.42 -21.04 5.66
CA ASN A 170 10.15 -21.19 6.35
C ASN A 170 9.02 -20.87 5.37
N PRO A 171 8.65 -21.80 4.46
CA PRO A 171 7.57 -21.56 3.51
C PRO A 171 6.25 -21.36 4.26
N ARG A 172 5.49 -20.34 3.85
CA ARG A 172 4.14 -20.10 4.35
C ARG A 172 3.17 -21.13 3.78
N ASP A 173 2.11 -21.41 4.52
CA ASP A 173 1.04 -22.25 4.00
C ASP A 173 0.29 -21.50 2.88
N GLY A 174 -0.24 -22.23 1.90
CA GLY A 174 -1.00 -21.61 0.81
C GLY A 174 -2.24 -20.86 1.31
N SER A 175 -2.84 -21.31 2.42
CA SER A 175 -3.97 -20.64 3.07
C SER A 175 -3.59 -19.27 3.66
N ASP A 176 -2.39 -19.13 4.21
CA ASP A 176 -1.86 -17.84 4.72
C ASP A 176 -1.66 -16.82 3.60
N LEU A 177 -1.48 -17.28 2.36
CA LEU A 177 -1.27 -16.44 1.17
C LEU A 177 -2.56 -16.11 0.43
N ALA A 178 -3.64 -16.89 0.62
CA ALA A 178 -4.85 -16.80 -0.19
C ALA A 178 -5.63 -15.49 0.04
N GLU A 179 -5.85 -15.10 1.30
CA GLU A 179 -6.57 -13.86 1.62
C GLU A 179 -5.78 -12.60 1.21
N PRO A 180 -4.48 -12.45 1.54
CA PRO A 180 -3.69 -11.31 1.09
C PRO A 180 -3.62 -11.19 -0.44
N GLU A 181 -3.53 -12.32 -1.13
CA GLU A 181 -3.60 -12.37 -2.58
C GLU A 181 -4.94 -11.86 -3.12
N GLU A 182 -6.08 -12.38 -2.61
CA GLU A 182 -7.40 -11.96 -3.08
C GLU A 182 -7.63 -10.47 -2.84
N LYS A 183 -7.19 -9.95 -1.68
CA LYS A 183 -7.22 -8.52 -1.36
C LYS A 183 -6.45 -7.71 -2.40
N LEU A 184 -5.19 -8.08 -2.68
CA LEU A 184 -4.35 -7.38 -3.65
C LEU A 184 -4.98 -7.39 -5.06
N LEU A 185 -5.50 -8.54 -5.51
CA LEU A 185 -6.14 -8.65 -6.83
C LEU A 185 -7.38 -7.77 -6.96
N ARG A 186 -8.18 -7.67 -5.89
CA ARG A 186 -9.39 -6.83 -5.83
C ARG A 186 -9.03 -5.35 -5.86
N GLU A 187 -8.10 -4.92 -5.01
CA GLU A 187 -7.65 -3.52 -4.91
C GLU A 187 -7.04 -3.02 -6.22
N ARG A 188 -6.28 -3.89 -6.91
CA ARG A 188 -5.69 -3.59 -8.22
C ARG A 188 -6.63 -3.80 -9.40
N LYS A 189 -7.88 -4.23 -9.16
CA LYS A 189 -8.90 -4.53 -10.19
C LYS A 189 -8.40 -5.51 -11.26
N LEU A 190 -7.62 -6.51 -10.85
CA LEU A 190 -7.02 -7.50 -11.74
C LEU A 190 -7.89 -8.74 -11.92
N THR A 191 -8.88 -8.96 -11.04
CA THR A 191 -9.74 -10.15 -11.05
C THR A 191 -10.48 -10.39 -12.37
N THR A 192 -10.74 -9.35 -13.16
CA THR A 192 -11.38 -9.45 -14.48
C THR A 192 -10.40 -9.50 -15.65
N GLN A 193 -9.10 -9.35 -15.40
CA GLN A 193 -8.05 -9.23 -16.41
C GLN A 193 -7.12 -10.45 -16.47
N ILE A 194 -7.30 -11.40 -15.56
CA ILE A 194 -6.44 -12.56 -15.39
C ILE A 194 -7.25 -13.83 -15.23
N ILE A 195 -6.62 -14.96 -15.55
CA ILE A 195 -7.14 -16.30 -15.26
C ILE A 195 -6.12 -16.98 -14.34
N ARG A 196 -6.54 -17.34 -13.13
CA ARG A 196 -5.69 -18.07 -12.17
C ARG A 196 -5.54 -19.52 -12.61
N ASN A 197 -4.31 -19.99 -12.82
CA ASN A 197 -3.99 -21.38 -13.15
C ASN A 197 -3.49 -22.18 -11.93
N SER A 198 -2.91 -21.51 -10.92
CA SER A 198 -2.47 -22.20 -9.69
C SER A 198 -2.56 -21.30 -8.47
N ALA A 199 -2.71 -21.92 -7.29
CA ALA A 199 -2.74 -21.27 -5.98
C ALA A 199 -1.39 -20.61 -5.63
N PRO A 200 -1.38 -19.64 -4.70
CA PRO A 200 -0.15 -19.01 -4.21
C PRO A 200 0.73 -20.03 -3.47
N THR A 201 2.05 -19.83 -3.54
CA THR A 201 3.03 -20.72 -2.91
C THR A 201 4.42 -20.07 -2.86
N ASP A 202 5.19 -20.40 -1.83
CA ASP A 202 6.58 -19.94 -1.61
C ASP A 202 7.64 -20.84 -2.24
N THR A 203 7.26 -21.98 -2.81
CA THR A 203 8.22 -23.00 -3.30
C THR A 203 9.01 -22.56 -4.53
N SER A 204 8.49 -21.59 -5.28
CA SER A 204 9.16 -20.98 -6.43
C SER A 204 8.78 -19.51 -6.54
N ASN A 205 9.54 -18.75 -7.31
CA ASN A 205 9.19 -17.39 -7.74
C ASN A 205 8.90 -17.39 -9.24
N CYS A 206 8.68 -16.21 -9.83
CA CYS A 206 8.46 -16.05 -11.26
C CYS A 206 9.52 -16.75 -12.14
N HIS A 207 10.80 -16.56 -11.82
CA HIS A 207 11.90 -17.16 -12.57
C HIS A 207 11.98 -18.67 -12.37
N GLY A 208 11.77 -19.12 -11.13
CA GLY A 208 11.68 -20.54 -10.77
C GLY A 208 10.57 -21.26 -11.53
N TRP A 209 9.40 -20.65 -11.61
CA TRP A 209 8.28 -21.18 -12.41
C TRP A 209 8.70 -21.49 -13.86
N VAL A 210 9.38 -20.56 -14.52
CA VAL A 210 9.81 -20.69 -15.91
C VAL A 210 10.98 -21.66 -16.09
N PHE A 211 12.07 -21.48 -15.34
CA PHE A 211 13.35 -22.14 -15.61
C PHE A 211 13.63 -23.36 -14.73
N THR A 212 12.88 -23.56 -13.64
CA THR A 212 13.00 -24.75 -12.77
C THR A 212 11.73 -25.60 -12.77
N GLY A 213 10.73 -25.22 -13.57
CA GLY A 213 9.43 -25.89 -13.57
C GLY A 213 8.69 -25.73 -12.25
N GLY A 214 8.88 -24.60 -11.56
CA GLY A 214 8.20 -24.28 -10.31
C GLY A 214 8.73 -24.98 -9.06
N GLN A 215 9.89 -25.62 -9.13
CA GLN A 215 10.45 -26.41 -8.02
C GLN A 215 11.35 -25.63 -7.07
N PHE A 216 11.97 -24.55 -7.55
CA PHE A 216 12.99 -23.80 -6.81
C PHE A 216 12.87 -22.30 -7.04
N LEU A 217 13.41 -21.51 -6.12
CA LEU A 217 13.61 -20.07 -6.27
C LEU A 217 14.88 -19.79 -7.10
N LEU A 218 14.81 -18.79 -7.99
CA LEU A 218 15.93 -18.33 -8.83
C LEU A 218 16.23 -16.86 -8.62
N SER A 219 17.51 -16.48 -8.62
CA SER A 219 17.93 -15.07 -8.59
C SER A 219 17.68 -14.41 -9.95
N PRO A 220 17.32 -13.11 -10.00
CA PRO A 220 17.28 -12.36 -11.26
C PRO A 220 18.60 -12.39 -12.04
N ASP A 221 19.75 -12.29 -11.35
CA ASP A 221 21.08 -12.33 -11.98
C ASP A 221 21.34 -13.65 -12.72
N ASP A 222 20.83 -14.76 -12.19
CA ASP A 222 20.94 -16.07 -12.84
C ASP A 222 20.12 -16.10 -14.14
N VAL A 223 19.04 -15.32 -14.26
CA VAL A 223 18.22 -15.29 -15.49
C VAL A 223 19.00 -14.69 -16.65
N GLU A 224 19.77 -13.62 -16.45
CA GLU A 224 20.61 -13.06 -17.50
C GLU A 224 21.63 -14.08 -18.01
N LEU A 225 22.27 -14.80 -17.08
CA LEU A 225 23.19 -15.89 -17.38
C LEU A 225 22.49 -17.01 -18.16
N ILE A 226 21.31 -17.43 -17.72
CA ILE A 226 20.49 -18.46 -18.36
C ILE A 226 20.13 -18.06 -19.79
N LEU A 227 19.63 -16.85 -20.01
CA LEU A 227 19.26 -16.36 -21.34
C LEU A 227 20.48 -16.41 -22.28
N LYS A 228 21.62 -15.88 -21.82
CA LYS A 228 22.87 -15.84 -22.59
C LYS A 228 23.40 -17.22 -22.93
N GLU A 229 23.47 -18.12 -21.94
CA GLU A 229 24.16 -19.40 -22.11
C GLU A 229 23.29 -20.49 -22.74
N ASN A 230 21.97 -20.42 -22.57
CA ASN A 230 21.02 -21.36 -23.17
C ASN A 230 20.52 -20.90 -24.56
N GLY A 231 21.24 -19.95 -25.17
CA GLY A 231 21.02 -19.53 -26.55
C GLY A 231 19.69 -18.83 -26.80
N TYR A 232 19.16 -18.11 -25.81
CA TYR A 232 17.98 -17.29 -26.04
C TYR A 232 18.34 -16.08 -26.92
N ALA A 233 17.49 -15.79 -27.89
CA ALA A 233 17.59 -14.62 -28.74
C ALA A 233 16.32 -13.77 -28.62
N GLU A 234 16.47 -12.45 -28.63
CA GLU A 234 15.33 -11.54 -28.66
C GLU A 234 14.51 -11.72 -29.93
N THR A 235 13.19 -11.58 -29.82
CA THR A 235 12.26 -11.69 -30.95
C THR A 235 11.15 -10.65 -30.83
N ASN A 236 10.71 -10.12 -31.97
CA ASN A 236 9.56 -9.23 -32.08
C ASN A 236 8.29 -9.95 -32.61
N ASP A 237 8.42 -11.23 -32.98
CA ASP A 237 7.33 -12.11 -33.40
C ASP A 237 7.16 -13.21 -32.34
N PRO A 238 6.50 -12.92 -31.20
CA PRO A 238 6.35 -13.89 -30.12
C PRO A 238 5.46 -15.06 -30.54
N ARG A 239 5.79 -16.26 -30.07
CA ARG A 239 5.06 -17.51 -30.32
C ARG A 239 4.84 -18.27 -29.03
N PRO A 240 3.84 -19.16 -28.94
CA PRO A 240 3.72 -20.06 -27.81
C PRO A 240 5.02 -20.81 -27.52
N GLY A 241 5.46 -20.77 -26.26
CA GLY A 241 6.76 -21.32 -25.84
C GLY A 241 7.92 -20.31 -25.91
N ASP A 242 7.72 -19.06 -26.30
CA ASP A 242 8.71 -18.02 -26.02
C ASP A 242 8.62 -17.56 -24.55
N VAL A 243 9.62 -16.81 -24.10
CA VAL A 243 9.67 -16.23 -22.75
C VAL A 243 9.53 -14.71 -22.84
N ALA A 244 8.61 -14.13 -22.08
CA ALA A 244 8.59 -12.69 -21.83
C ALA A 244 9.43 -12.37 -20.59
N ILE A 245 10.36 -11.42 -20.72
CA ILE A 245 11.21 -10.92 -19.63
C ILE A 245 10.86 -9.47 -19.38
N TYR A 246 10.44 -9.17 -18.15
CA TYR A 246 10.07 -7.82 -17.72
C TYR A 246 11.24 -7.20 -16.97
N ARG A 247 11.39 -5.89 -17.12
CA ARG A 247 12.43 -5.12 -16.46
C ARG A 247 11.87 -3.96 -15.67
N GLN A 248 12.52 -3.66 -14.56
CA GLN A 248 12.28 -2.46 -13.75
C GLN A 248 13.61 -1.91 -13.29
N ASN A 249 13.81 -0.61 -13.48
CA ASN A 249 15.06 0.07 -13.11
C ASN A 249 16.32 -0.58 -13.72
N GLY A 250 16.19 -1.14 -14.93
CA GLY A 250 17.28 -1.82 -15.65
C GLY A 250 17.52 -3.29 -15.26
N GLY A 251 16.96 -3.77 -14.14
CA GLY A 251 17.08 -5.17 -13.72
C GLY A 251 15.91 -6.04 -14.17
N ILE A 252 16.13 -7.34 -14.33
CA ILE A 252 15.06 -8.32 -14.58
C ILE A 252 14.18 -8.42 -13.33
N SER A 253 12.88 -8.17 -13.48
CA SER A 253 11.90 -8.21 -12.39
C SER A 253 10.95 -9.40 -12.46
N HIS A 254 10.67 -9.90 -13.66
CA HIS A 254 9.72 -11.00 -13.87
C HIS A 254 10.00 -11.78 -15.17
N SER A 255 9.58 -13.04 -15.18
CA SER A 255 9.62 -13.92 -16.35
C SER A 255 8.29 -14.66 -16.47
N ALA A 256 7.78 -14.77 -17.69
CA ALA A 256 6.55 -15.48 -18.02
C ALA A 256 6.67 -16.25 -19.34
N LEU A 257 5.89 -17.32 -19.50
CA LEU A 257 5.83 -18.10 -20.74
C LEU A 257 4.74 -17.58 -21.65
N VAL A 258 5.06 -17.32 -22.92
CA VAL A 258 4.05 -17.03 -23.93
C VAL A 258 3.18 -18.28 -24.13
N ARG A 259 1.89 -18.15 -23.87
CA ARG A 259 0.90 -19.24 -24.06
C ARG A 259 0.10 -19.06 -25.35
N TYR A 260 -0.15 -17.82 -25.74
CA TYR A 260 -0.89 -17.50 -26.96
C TYR A 260 -0.36 -16.23 -27.61
N ALA A 261 -0.19 -16.27 -28.93
CA ALA A 261 0.13 -15.13 -29.76
C ALA A 261 -0.56 -15.29 -31.11
N SER A 262 -1.40 -14.33 -31.47
CA SER A 262 -2.10 -14.28 -32.76
C SER A 262 -2.17 -12.84 -33.23
N GLU A 263 -2.13 -12.64 -34.54
CA GLU A 263 -2.27 -11.32 -35.14
C GLU A 263 -3.57 -10.64 -34.69
N GLY A 264 -3.48 -9.35 -34.32
CA GLY A 264 -4.61 -8.55 -33.86
C GLY A 264 -5.14 -8.86 -32.45
N GLN A 265 -4.57 -9.84 -31.75
CA GLN A 265 -4.94 -10.17 -30.36
C GLN A 265 -3.80 -9.83 -29.38
N PRO A 266 -4.11 -9.50 -28.11
CA PRO A 266 -3.08 -9.36 -27.09
C PRO A 266 -2.27 -10.66 -26.94
N VAL A 267 -0.94 -10.54 -26.80
CA VAL A 267 -0.09 -11.68 -26.45
C VAL A 267 -0.40 -12.08 -25.02
N MET A 268 -0.76 -13.35 -24.82
CA MET A 268 -1.08 -13.89 -23.50
C MET A 268 0.11 -14.67 -22.97
N VAL A 269 0.49 -14.36 -21.73
CA VAL A 269 1.59 -14.99 -21.03
C VAL A 269 1.10 -15.62 -19.74
N GLU A 270 1.77 -16.70 -19.34
CA GLU A 270 1.57 -17.34 -18.05
C GLU A 270 2.81 -17.18 -17.18
N GLY A 271 2.64 -16.54 -16.03
CA GLY A 271 3.72 -16.29 -15.09
C GLY A 271 3.24 -16.44 -13.66
N LYS A 272 4.15 -16.81 -12.76
CA LYS A 272 3.93 -16.76 -11.32
C LYS A 272 4.22 -15.36 -10.80
N TRP A 273 3.32 -14.74 -10.05
CA TRP A 273 3.52 -13.38 -9.55
C TRP A 273 4.16 -13.38 -8.15
N GLY A 274 5.49 -13.55 -8.09
CA GLY A 274 6.21 -13.58 -6.82
C GLY A 274 5.80 -14.81 -6.02
N THR A 275 5.23 -14.60 -4.83
CA THR A 275 4.69 -15.65 -3.95
C THR A 275 3.20 -15.91 -4.18
N LEU A 276 2.55 -15.09 -5.01
CA LEU A 276 1.16 -15.29 -5.45
C LEU A 276 1.03 -16.50 -6.38
N GLY A 277 -0.17 -16.70 -6.92
CA GLY A 277 -0.51 -17.73 -7.86
C GLY A 277 0.19 -17.62 -9.23
N VAL A 278 -0.12 -18.58 -10.07
CA VAL A 278 0.23 -18.58 -11.49
C VAL A 278 -0.96 -18.05 -12.27
N TYR A 279 -0.72 -17.08 -13.14
CA TYR A 279 -1.76 -16.37 -13.86
C TYR A 279 -1.50 -16.38 -15.35
N LEU A 280 -2.56 -16.64 -16.13
CA LEU A 280 -2.62 -16.31 -17.55
C LEU A 280 -3.17 -14.88 -17.68
N HIS A 281 -2.41 -14.00 -18.33
CA HIS A 281 -2.77 -12.59 -18.48
C HIS A 281 -2.20 -12.01 -19.79
N GLY A 282 -2.73 -10.87 -20.22
CA GLY A 282 -2.11 -10.09 -21.30
C GLY A 282 -0.72 -9.62 -20.89
N VAL A 283 0.25 -9.63 -21.80
CA VAL A 283 1.64 -9.24 -21.50
C VAL A 283 1.74 -7.81 -20.93
N ASP A 284 0.83 -6.91 -21.30
CA ASP A 284 0.74 -5.54 -20.80
C ASP A 284 -0.04 -5.40 -19.48
N LYS A 285 -0.59 -6.50 -18.94
CA LYS A 285 -1.37 -6.54 -17.69
C LYS A 285 -0.60 -7.11 -16.51
N SER A 286 0.73 -7.22 -16.64
CA SER A 286 1.61 -7.69 -15.58
C SER A 286 1.69 -6.69 -14.42
N LEU A 287 1.73 -7.19 -13.17
CA LEU A 287 2.07 -6.38 -11.99
C LEU A 287 3.49 -5.81 -12.04
N TYR A 288 4.34 -6.34 -12.93
CA TYR A 288 5.73 -5.94 -13.08
C TYR A 288 5.94 -4.86 -14.14
N GLY A 289 4.85 -4.26 -14.65
CA GLY A 289 4.90 -3.16 -15.61
C GLY A 289 4.87 -3.63 -17.06
N THR A 290 5.15 -2.69 -17.97
CA THR A 290 5.01 -2.87 -19.42
C THR A 290 6.34 -2.82 -20.17
N ASP A 291 7.46 -2.69 -19.47
CA ASP A 291 8.80 -2.82 -20.04
C ASP A 291 9.16 -4.30 -20.11
N TYR A 292 8.96 -4.90 -21.29
CA TYR A 292 9.24 -6.32 -21.52
C TYR A 292 9.87 -6.57 -22.89
N THR A 293 10.58 -7.69 -22.99
CA THR A 293 11.17 -8.20 -24.23
C THR A 293 10.88 -9.69 -24.35
N PHE A 294 10.56 -10.16 -25.56
CA PHE A 294 10.37 -11.59 -25.81
C PHE A 294 11.69 -12.23 -26.22
N TYR A 295 11.92 -13.44 -25.71
CA TYR A 295 13.08 -14.26 -25.98
C TYR A 295 12.65 -15.64 -26.47
N ARG A 296 13.31 -16.12 -27.51
CA ARG A 296 13.13 -17.48 -28.05
C ARG A 296 14.38 -18.30 -27.83
N SER A 297 14.22 -19.53 -27.35
CA SER A 297 15.30 -20.51 -27.27
C SER A 297 15.15 -21.56 -28.39
N PRO A 298 16.26 -22.10 -28.94
CA PRO A 298 16.20 -23.25 -29.84
C PRO A 298 15.89 -24.57 -29.10
N ARG A 299 15.84 -24.56 -27.76
CA ARG A 299 15.62 -25.75 -26.93
C ARG A 299 14.16 -26.20 -26.96
N GLN A 300 13.94 -27.48 -26.71
CA GLN A 300 12.62 -27.99 -26.35
C GLN A 300 12.36 -27.73 -24.86
N GLY A 301 11.71 -26.61 -24.57
CA GLY A 301 11.39 -26.16 -23.20
C GLY A 301 12.47 -25.31 -22.54
N HIS A 302 12.18 -24.87 -21.30
CA HIS A 302 12.97 -23.85 -20.61
C HIS A 302 13.66 -24.35 -19.33
N VAL A 303 13.29 -25.54 -18.86
CA VAL A 303 13.81 -26.10 -17.60
C VAL A 303 15.31 -26.34 -17.72
N LEU A 304 16.07 -25.93 -16.70
CA LEU A 304 17.53 -26.10 -16.66
C LEU A 304 17.95 -27.57 -16.66
N ALA A 305 19.14 -27.83 -17.22
CA ALA A 305 19.71 -29.17 -17.22
C ALA A 305 19.95 -29.66 -15.79
N GLY A 306 19.70 -30.95 -15.54
CA GLY A 306 19.77 -31.56 -14.20
C GLY A 306 18.43 -31.61 -13.45
N LEU A 307 17.42 -30.85 -13.88
CA LEU A 307 16.10 -30.82 -13.21
C LEU A 307 15.03 -31.68 -13.90
N SER A 308 15.19 -32.02 -15.18
CA SER A 308 14.19 -32.75 -15.97
C SER A 308 13.86 -34.15 -15.44
N GLY A 309 14.75 -34.78 -14.66
CA GLY A 309 14.53 -36.10 -14.07
C GLY A 309 13.71 -36.11 -12.78
N ALA A 310 13.61 -34.98 -12.07
CA ALA A 310 12.84 -34.90 -10.82
C ALA A 310 11.33 -34.86 -11.07
N ASN A 311 10.89 -34.37 -12.23
CA ASN A 311 9.48 -34.12 -12.55
C ASN A 311 8.74 -35.25 -13.29
N ALA A 312 9.44 -36.28 -13.79
CA ALA A 312 8.78 -37.41 -14.44
C ALA A 312 7.80 -38.15 -13.50
N ASN A 313 7.99 -38.03 -12.18
CA ASN A 313 7.14 -38.65 -11.17
C ASN A 313 6.10 -37.71 -10.52
N SER A 314 6.11 -36.40 -10.82
CA SER A 314 5.19 -35.44 -10.20
C SER A 314 4.29 -34.70 -11.19
N ALA A 315 4.66 -34.64 -12.48
CA ALA A 315 3.83 -34.02 -13.52
C ALA A 315 2.58 -34.85 -13.91
N THR A 316 2.46 -36.10 -13.46
CA THR A 316 1.23 -36.90 -13.57
C THR A 316 0.18 -36.58 -12.51
N ALA A 317 0.47 -35.73 -11.53
CA ALA A 317 -0.44 -35.39 -10.43
C ALA A 317 -1.24 -34.10 -10.63
N ASN A 318 -1.22 -33.47 -11.81
CA ASN A 318 -2.17 -32.40 -12.12
C ASN A 318 -2.99 -32.72 -13.39
N PRO A 319 -3.97 -33.64 -13.31
CA PRO A 319 -4.93 -33.92 -14.39
C PRO A 319 -5.98 -32.80 -14.59
N SER A 320 -5.72 -31.58 -14.13
CA SER A 320 -6.68 -30.48 -14.12
C SER A 320 -6.47 -29.56 -15.33
N ASN A 321 -6.81 -30.05 -16.53
CA ASN A 321 -7.26 -29.20 -17.65
C ASN A 321 -8.00 -30.01 -18.73
N VAL A 322 -8.87 -30.92 -18.30
CA VAL A 322 -10.12 -31.14 -19.03
C VAL A 322 -11.07 -30.06 -18.54
N ILE A 323 -11.18 -28.96 -19.29
CA ILE A 323 -12.32 -28.05 -19.15
C ILE A 323 -13.55 -28.93 -19.40
N PRO A 324 -14.45 -29.14 -18.42
CA PRO A 324 -15.72 -29.79 -18.73
C PRO A 324 -16.42 -28.92 -19.77
N ALA A 325 -16.71 -29.50 -20.93
CA ALA A 325 -17.52 -28.84 -21.94
C ALA A 325 -18.79 -28.33 -21.25
N ALA A 326 -19.03 -27.02 -21.33
CA ALA A 326 -20.25 -26.43 -20.81
C ALA A 326 -21.44 -27.16 -21.44
N SER A 327 -22.22 -27.88 -20.63
CA SER A 327 -23.49 -28.44 -21.06
C SER A 327 -24.41 -27.26 -21.37
N SER A 328 -24.77 -27.15 -22.64
CA SER A 328 -25.85 -26.27 -23.09
C SER A 328 -27.18 -26.89 -22.66
N ASP A 329 -27.78 -26.33 -21.61
CA ASP A 329 -29.21 -26.42 -21.33
C ASP A 329 -29.86 -25.06 -21.61
#